data_AF-C7X6A3-F1
#
_entry.id   AF-C7X6A3-F1
#
_cell.length_a   1.000
_cell.length_b   1.000
_cell.length_c   1.000
_cell.angle_alpha   90.00
_cell.angle_beta   90.00
_cell.angle_gamma   90.00
#
_symmetry.space_group_name_H-M   'P 1'
#
loop_
_entity.id
_entity.type
_entity.pdbx_description
1 polymer ?
#
loop_
_entity_poly.entity_id
_entity_poly.type
_entity_poly.pdbx_seq_one_letter_code
_entity_poly.pdbx_strand_id
1 'polypeptide(L)'
;MSFSLGCRELVIPKVFFCIILNKEKMILRKYYPTIVLSDIHLGSEHSRTEEVTRFLKHVDCDRLILNGDIIDGWQLKKSGKRWKHKHTDFFKVLMKMMEKRGTEIIYVVGNHDDFLDSLAPFKFSNISIVKDYLLKTRQGKRYFVTHGDIFDTVTTHMRWLAMLGDVGYTFLLWLNKVYNHRRERQGKPYFSLSQEVKHRVKSAVSYISEFEKELVRLAEAKHLDGIICGHIHQAANVWYGNVHYLNSGDWVESMTALVEDEQGEWDIVTYNNNVQLYADAV
;
A
#
# COMPACT_ATOMS: atom_id res chain seq x y z
N MET A 1 34.15 -46.89 -41.36
CA MET A 1 34.70 -45.64 -40.80
C MET A 1 34.24 -44.50 -41.70
N SER A 2 33.73 -43.42 -41.10
CA SER A 2 33.11 -42.24 -41.74
C SER A 2 31.67 -42.41 -42.26
N PHE A 3 30.72 -41.90 -41.46
CA PHE A 3 29.39 -41.50 -41.90
C PHE A 3 29.44 -40.00 -42.23
N SER A 4 29.10 -39.64 -43.46
CA SER A 4 28.79 -38.27 -43.89
C SER A 4 27.54 -38.33 -44.74
N LEU A 5 26.44 -37.75 -44.25
CA LEU A 5 25.21 -37.56 -45.01
C LEU A 5 24.61 -36.19 -44.71
N GLY A 6 24.99 -35.24 -45.57
CA GLY A 6 24.13 -34.22 -46.20
C GLY A 6 23.13 -33.45 -45.35
N CYS A 7 23.42 -32.16 -45.15
CA CYS A 7 22.42 -31.12 -44.92
C CYS A 7 21.24 -31.25 -45.89
N ARG A 8 20.02 -31.37 -45.35
CA ARG A 8 18.79 -30.97 -46.03
C ARG A 8 18.26 -29.74 -45.30
N GLU A 9 18.21 -28.62 -45.99
CA GLU A 9 17.53 -27.41 -45.53
C GLU A 9 16.05 -27.72 -45.31
N LEU A 10 15.60 -27.59 -44.06
CA LEU A 10 14.20 -27.69 -43.71
C LEU A 10 13.56 -26.33 -44.01
N VAL A 11 12.99 -26.19 -45.21
CA VAL A 11 12.21 -25.00 -45.58
C VAL A 11 10.90 -25.04 -44.80
N ILE A 12 10.85 -24.34 -43.68
CA ILE A 12 9.63 -24.16 -42.89
C ILE A 12 8.77 -23.11 -43.62
N PRO A 13 7.57 -23.44 -44.11
CA PRO A 13 6.73 -22.48 -44.82
C PRO A 13 6.34 -21.33 -43.87
N LYS A 14 6.51 -20.08 -44.32
CA LYS A 14 6.22 -18.83 -43.57
C LYS A 14 4.84 -18.78 -42.90
N VAL A 15 3.88 -19.56 -43.39
CA VAL A 15 2.52 -19.66 -42.82
C VAL A 15 2.53 -20.37 -41.46
N PHE A 16 3.47 -21.29 -41.21
CA PHE A 16 3.61 -21.98 -39.92
C PHE A 16 4.30 -21.10 -38.86
N PHE A 17 5.16 -20.16 -39.28
CA PHE A 17 5.76 -19.17 -38.38
C PHE A 17 4.73 -18.14 -37.85
N CYS A 18 3.57 -18.03 -38.51
CA CYS A 18 2.51 -17.11 -38.10
C CYS A 18 1.52 -17.72 -37.09
N ILE A 19 1.60 -19.03 -36.79
CA ILE A 19 0.69 -19.73 -35.86
C ILE A 19 1.31 -19.92 -34.46
N ILE A 20 2.64 -19.78 -34.31
CA ILE A 20 3.34 -19.76 -33.00
C ILE A 20 3.67 -18.33 -32.58
N LEU A 21 2.76 -17.40 -32.83
CA LEU A 21 2.69 -16.13 -32.10
C LEU A 21 1.35 -16.13 -31.38
N ASN A 22 1.24 -17.05 -30.42
CA ASN A 22 0.17 -17.00 -29.46
C ASN A 22 0.25 -15.63 -28.77
N LYS A 23 -0.85 -14.90 -28.81
CA LYS A 23 -1.03 -13.51 -28.35
C LYS A 23 -0.91 -13.40 -26.82
N GLU A 24 0.24 -13.75 -26.25
CA GLU A 24 0.65 -13.19 -24.98
C GLU A 24 1.47 -11.94 -25.33
N LYS A 25 0.82 -10.77 -25.32
CA LYS A 25 1.56 -9.53 -25.16
C LYS A 25 2.44 -9.74 -23.93
N MET A 26 3.76 -9.85 -24.11
CA MET A 26 4.69 -9.78 -22.98
C MET A 26 4.58 -8.37 -22.42
N ILE A 27 3.66 -8.19 -21.48
CA ILE A 27 3.60 -6.97 -20.69
C ILE A 27 4.90 -6.98 -19.89
N LEU A 28 5.81 -6.07 -20.22
CA LEU A 28 7.03 -5.87 -19.47
C LEU A 28 6.61 -5.47 -18.04
N ARG A 29 6.81 -6.37 -17.08
CA ARG A 29 6.48 -6.13 -15.68
C ARG A 29 7.61 -5.33 -15.06
N LYS A 30 7.27 -4.25 -14.36
CA LYS A 30 8.28 -3.45 -13.66
C LYS A 30 8.78 -4.23 -12.44
N TYR A 31 10.09 -4.29 -12.27
CA TYR A 31 10.72 -4.99 -11.17
C TYR A 31 11.04 -4.02 -10.02
N TYR A 32 10.78 -4.46 -8.79
CA TYR A 32 11.15 -3.76 -7.56
C TYR A 32 11.71 -4.77 -6.55
N PRO A 33 12.90 -4.57 -5.98
CA PRO A 33 13.42 -5.47 -4.95
C PRO A 33 12.47 -5.68 -3.77
N THR A 34 11.92 -4.59 -3.24
CA THR A 34 10.95 -4.63 -2.13
C THR A 34 9.72 -3.80 -2.50
N ILE A 35 8.54 -4.34 -2.23
CA ILE A 35 7.26 -3.61 -2.28
C ILE A 35 6.63 -3.67 -0.90
N VAL A 36 6.09 -2.56 -0.40
CA VAL A 36 5.32 -2.48 0.84
C VAL A 36 3.92 -1.95 0.56
N LEU A 37 2.91 -2.70 1.03
CA LEU A 37 1.50 -2.34 0.97
C LEU A 37 0.92 -2.43 2.39
N SER A 38 0.01 -1.53 2.75
CA SER A 38 -0.74 -1.57 4.01
C SER A 38 -2.20 -1.19 3.77
N ASP A 39 -3.05 -1.34 4.79
CA ASP A 39 -4.38 -0.72 4.85
C ASP A 39 -5.24 -1.05 3.62
N ILE A 40 -5.25 -2.32 3.22
CA ILE A 40 -6.07 -2.82 2.09
C ILE A 40 -7.50 -3.09 2.53
N HIS A 41 -7.70 -3.51 3.78
CA HIS A 41 -9.00 -3.79 4.41
C HIS A 41 -9.90 -4.73 3.60
N LEU A 42 -9.38 -5.87 3.14
CA LEU A 42 -10.17 -6.89 2.44
C LEU A 42 -11.39 -7.29 3.28
N GLY A 43 -12.59 -7.17 2.71
CA GLY A 43 -13.84 -7.33 3.47
C GLY A 43 -14.60 -6.03 3.69
N SER A 44 -13.89 -4.89 3.68
CA SER A 44 -14.50 -3.56 3.68
C SER A 44 -15.12 -3.22 2.32
N GLU A 45 -16.13 -2.35 2.34
CA GLU A 45 -16.81 -1.86 1.14
C GLU A 45 -15.93 -0.90 0.34
N HIS A 46 -15.12 -0.11 1.05
CA HIS A 46 -14.26 0.90 0.46
C HIS A 46 -12.92 0.34 -0.03
N SER A 47 -12.61 -0.93 0.26
CA SER A 47 -11.39 -1.60 -0.20
C SER A 47 -11.33 -1.69 -1.73
N ARG A 48 -10.27 -1.12 -2.29
CA ARG A 48 -9.87 -1.16 -3.71
C ARG A 48 -9.11 -2.44 -4.04
N THR A 49 -9.71 -3.57 -3.66
CA THR A 49 -9.12 -4.90 -3.81
C THR A 49 -8.75 -5.23 -5.27
N GLU A 50 -9.58 -4.83 -6.23
CA GLU A 50 -9.36 -5.18 -7.64
C GLU A 50 -8.16 -4.39 -8.20
N GLU A 51 -8.04 -3.13 -7.79
CA GLU A 51 -6.96 -2.22 -8.13
C GLU A 51 -5.62 -2.71 -7.58
N VAL A 52 -5.53 -3.05 -6.28
CA VAL A 52 -4.30 -3.62 -5.71
C VAL A 52 -3.93 -4.97 -6.34
N THR A 53 -4.94 -5.81 -6.60
CA THR A 53 -4.73 -7.09 -7.29
C THR A 53 -4.21 -6.85 -8.71
N ARG A 54 -4.70 -5.81 -9.40
CA ARG A 54 -4.24 -5.45 -10.74
C ARG A 54 -2.82 -4.89 -10.69
N PHE A 55 -2.49 -4.04 -9.72
CA PHE A 55 -1.13 -3.55 -9.49
C PHE A 55 -0.13 -4.70 -9.33
N LEU A 56 -0.39 -5.65 -8.42
CA LEU A 56 0.47 -6.82 -8.19
C LEU A 56 0.62 -7.73 -9.42
N LYS A 57 -0.38 -7.76 -10.32
CA LYS A 57 -0.28 -8.48 -11.61
C LYS A 57 0.67 -7.82 -12.61
N HIS A 58 1.09 -6.58 -12.41
CA HIS A 58 1.96 -5.84 -13.34
C HIS A 58 3.37 -5.57 -12.82
N VAL A 59 3.65 -5.96 -11.58
CA VAL A 59 4.98 -5.80 -10.96
C VAL A 59 5.56 -7.15 -10.57
N ASP A 60 6.88 -7.27 -10.58
CA ASP A 60 7.61 -8.38 -10.00
C ASP A 60 8.46 -7.85 -8.82
N CYS A 61 8.59 -8.65 -7.76
CA CYS A 61 9.43 -8.30 -6.62
C CYS A 61 10.01 -9.54 -5.92
N ASP A 62 11.15 -9.34 -5.26
CA ASP A 62 11.75 -10.37 -4.42
C ASP A 62 11.04 -10.45 -3.08
N ARG A 63 10.69 -9.29 -2.50
CA ARG A 63 10.00 -9.19 -1.22
C ARG A 63 8.75 -8.34 -1.33
N LEU A 64 7.63 -8.90 -0.89
CA LEU A 64 6.38 -8.19 -0.69
C LEU A 64 6.07 -8.15 0.80
N ILE A 65 6.07 -6.95 1.37
CA ILE A 65 5.67 -6.72 2.75
C ILE A 65 4.23 -6.22 2.77
N LEU A 66 3.38 -6.95 3.48
CA LEU A 66 1.99 -6.63 3.74
C LEU A 66 1.92 -6.08 5.17
N ASN A 67 2.02 -4.76 5.32
CA ASN A 67 2.28 -4.05 6.57
C ASN A 67 1.00 -3.67 7.35
N GLY A 68 0.25 -4.69 7.76
CA GLY A 68 -0.96 -4.55 8.57
C GLY A 68 -2.20 -4.10 7.80
N ASP A 69 -3.35 -4.37 8.43
CA ASP A 69 -4.69 -4.04 7.95
C ASP A 69 -4.98 -4.48 6.50
N ILE A 70 -4.51 -5.67 6.16
CA ILE A 70 -4.76 -6.33 4.89
C ILE A 70 -6.16 -6.93 4.86
N ILE A 71 -6.61 -7.57 5.95
CA ILE A 71 -7.97 -8.09 6.07
C ILE A 71 -8.73 -7.27 7.12
N ASP A 72 -9.97 -6.90 6.83
CA ASP A 72 -10.81 -6.24 7.82
C ASP A 72 -11.66 -7.29 8.55
N GLY A 73 -11.03 -7.94 9.54
CA GLY A 73 -11.67 -8.99 10.34
C GLY A 73 -12.89 -8.48 11.10
N TRP A 74 -12.86 -7.23 11.55
CA TRP A 74 -13.96 -6.58 12.26
C TRP A 74 -15.16 -6.37 11.35
N GLN A 75 -14.94 -5.83 10.15
CA GLN A 75 -16.02 -5.59 9.20
C GLN A 75 -16.63 -6.89 8.69
N LEU A 76 -15.83 -7.94 8.46
CA LEU A 76 -16.33 -9.28 8.10
C LEU A 76 -17.22 -9.88 9.18
N LYS A 77 -16.87 -9.72 10.46
CA LYS A 77 -17.70 -10.16 11.60
C LYS A 77 -18.97 -9.33 11.75
N LYS A 78 -18.87 -8.00 11.69
CA LYS A 78 -19.96 -7.05 11.98
C LYS A 78 -21.03 -7.02 10.89
N SER A 79 -20.62 -6.99 9.63
CA SER A 79 -21.54 -6.70 8.52
C SER A 79 -22.25 -7.94 7.99
N GLY A 80 -21.89 -9.15 8.45
CA GLY A 80 -22.32 -10.41 7.85
C GLY A 80 -21.94 -10.53 6.36
N LYS A 81 -21.12 -9.59 5.84
CA LYS A 81 -20.71 -9.57 4.43
C LYS A 81 -19.81 -10.76 4.18
N ARG A 82 -20.19 -11.53 3.17
CA ARG A 82 -19.47 -12.72 2.75
C ARG A 82 -18.15 -12.33 2.08
N TRP A 83 -17.12 -13.10 2.38
CA TRP A 83 -15.89 -13.13 1.59
C TRP A 83 -16.21 -13.23 0.09
N LYS A 84 -15.70 -12.29 -0.72
CA LYS A 84 -16.00 -12.19 -2.15
C LYS A 84 -14.89 -12.81 -2.98
N HIS A 85 -15.20 -13.16 -4.23
CA HIS A 85 -14.22 -13.72 -5.16
C HIS A 85 -12.99 -12.81 -5.34
N LYS A 86 -13.19 -11.49 -5.39
CA LYS A 86 -12.10 -10.50 -5.49
C LYS A 86 -11.07 -10.62 -4.35
N HIS A 87 -11.50 -10.97 -3.13
CA HIS A 87 -10.58 -11.16 -2.01
C HIS A 87 -9.75 -12.44 -2.21
N THR A 88 -10.39 -13.54 -2.64
CA THR A 88 -9.67 -14.78 -2.96
C THR A 88 -8.68 -14.57 -4.11
N ASP A 89 -9.05 -13.77 -5.12
CA ASP A 89 -8.18 -13.50 -6.26
C ASP A 89 -6.92 -12.73 -5.89
N PHE A 90 -6.99 -11.84 -4.91
CA PHE A 90 -5.81 -11.20 -4.32
C PHE A 90 -4.82 -12.26 -3.80
N PHE A 91 -5.27 -13.18 -2.93
CA PHE A 91 -4.41 -14.25 -2.41
C PHE A 91 -3.91 -15.21 -3.49
N LYS A 92 -4.70 -15.47 -4.54
CA LYS A 92 -4.24 -16.26 -5.70
C LYS A 92 -3.08 -15.58 -6.42
N VAL A 93 -3.08 -14.24 -6.54
CA VAL A 93 -1.95 -13.50 -7.11
C VAL A 93 -0.73 -13.64 -6.22
N LEU A 94 -0.88 -13.48 -4.90
CA LEU A 94 0.20 -13.69 -3.94
C LEU A 94 0.82 -15.09 -4.07
N MET A 95 0.00 -16.13 -4.05
CA MET A 95 0.46 -17.51 -4.22
C MET A 95 1.22 -17.71 -5.54
N LYS A 96 0.72 -17.14 -6.64
CA LYS A 96 1.41 -17.18 -7.95
C LYS A 96 2.73 -16.43 -7.96
N MET A 97 2.85 -15.32 -7.24
CA MET A 97 4.11 -14.60 -7.09
C MET A 97 5.13 -15.46 -6.34
N MET A 98 4.74 -16.08 -5.22
CA MET A 98 5.61 -17.01 -4.50
C MET A 98 6.04 -18.19 -5.39
N GLU A 99 5.10 -18.81 -6.11
CA GLU A 99 5.35 -20.00 -6.93
C GLU A 99 6.20 -19.71 -8.17
N LYS A 100 5.86 -18.65 -8.91
CA LYS A 100 6.48 -18.37 -10.22
C LYS A 100 7.71 -17.47 -10.14
N ARG A 101 7.80 -16.63 -9.11
CA ARG A 101 8.86 -15.62 -8.95
C ARG A 101 9.72 -15.85 -7.72
N GLY A 102 9.33 -16.75 -6.83
CA GLY A 102 10.05 -16.95 -5.57
C GLY A 102 9.87 -15.79 -4.58
N THR A 103 8.86 -14.93 -4.78
CA THR A 103 8.63 -13.76 -3.91
C THR A 103 8.45 -14.19 -2.45
N GLU A 104 9.21 -13.59 -1.55
CA GLU A 104 9.05 -13.66 -0.09
C GLU A 104 7.90 -12.73 0.33
N ILE A 105 6.90 -13.27 1.00
CA ILE A 105 5.77 -12.52 1.56
C ILE A 105 5.95 -12.40 3.06
N ILE A 106 6.09 -11.16 3.54
CA ILE A 106 6.14 -10.84 4.96
C ILE A 106 4.83 -10.15 5.33
N TYR A 107 4.00 -10.81 6.12
CA TYR A 107 2.75 -10.27 6.63
C TYR A 107 2.98 -9.74 8.05
N VAL A 108 2.96 -8.42 8.21
CA VAL A 108 2.97 -7.77 9.53
C VAL A 108 1.52 -7.60 9.98
N VAL A 109 1.19 -8.04 11.19
CA VAL A 109 -0.18 -7.95 11.73
C VAL A 109 -0.51 -6.49 12.07
N GLY A 110 -1.70 -6.04 11.68
CA GLY A 110 -2.27 -4.74 12.08
C GLY A 110 -3.48 -4.90 12.99
N ASN A 111 -4.13 -3.80 13.39
CA ASN A 111 -5.19 -3.84 14.39
C ASN A 111 -6.52 -4.41 13.85
N HIS A 112 -6.82 -4.30 12.55
CA HIS A 112 -8.00 -4.94 11.94
C HIS A 112 -7.81 -6.45 11.68
N ASP A 113 -6.55 -6.89 11.70
CA ASP A 113 -6.08 -8.25 11.47
C ASP A 113 -5.73 -8.99 12.77
N ASP A 114 -6.18 -8.48 13.92
CA ASP A 114 -5.88 -8.98 15.27
C ASP A 114 -6.07 -10.50 15.46
N PHE A 115 -6.99 -11.11 14.72
CA PHE A 115 -7.21 -12.55 14.75
C PHE A 115 -5.97 -13.37 14.32
N LEU A 116 -5.03 -12.76 13.58
CA LEU A 116 -3.76 -13.35 13.18
C LEU A 116 -2.69 -13.27 14.29
N ASP A 117 -2.91 -12.52 15.38
CA ASP A 117 -1.95 -12.45 16.49
C ASP A 117 -1.61 -13.82 17.07
N SER A 118 -2.61 -14.70 17.14
CA SER A 118 -2.44 -16.08 17.63
C SER A 118 -1.54 -16.93 16.74
N LEU A 119 -1.30 -16.50 15.49
CA LEU A 119 -0.42 -17.17 14.54
C LEU A 119 0.99 -16.57 14.55
N ALA A 120 1.19 -15.34 15.04
CA ALA A 120 2.50 -14.70 15.03
C ALA A 120 3.38 -15.16 16.22
N PRO A 121 4.67 -15.50 16.02
CA PRO A 121 5.37 -15.60 14.73
C PRO A 121 5.11 -16.95 14.04
N PHE A 122 4.80 -16.90 12.75
CA PHE A 122 4.66 -18.07 11.89
C PHE A 122 5.52 -17.91 10.65
N LYS A 123 6.17 -18.99 10.21
CA LYS A 123 6.91 -19.05 8.96
C LYS A 123 6.73 -20.39 8.29
N PHE A 124 6.34 -20.38 7.02
CA PHE A 124 6.24 -21.57 6.19
C PHE A 124 6.59 -21.23 4.74
N SER A 125 7.56 -21.93 4.16
CA SER A 125 8.04 -21.62 2.80
C SER A 125 8.40 -20.13 2.67
N ASN A 126 7.91 -19.46 1.63
CA ASN A 126 8.12 -18.05 1.35
C ASN A 126 7.12 -17.11 2.05
N ILE A 127 6.32 -17.57 3.03
CA ILE A 127 5.41 -16.71 3.79
C ILE A 127 5.79 -16.66 5.27
N SER A 128 5.78 -15.46 5.84
CA SER A 128 5.95 -15.22 7.27
C SER A 128 4.82 -14.32 7.78
N ILE A 129 4.31 -14.59 8.98
CA ILE A 129 3.36 -13.75 9.72
C ILE A 129 4.06 -13.31 11.01
N VAL A 130 4.20 -12.00 11.20
CA VAL A 130 5.00 -11.40 12.28
C VAL A 130 4.30 -10.17 12.86
N LYS A 131 4.72 -9.73 14.05
CA LYS A 131 4.20 -8.48 14.67
C LYS A 131 4.96 -7.23 14.21
N ASP A 132 6.23 -7.41 13.91
CA ASP A 132 7.12 -6.40 13.34
C ASP A 132 8.19 -7.12 12.51
N TYR A 133 8.88 -6.36 11.65
CA TYR A 133 9.90 -6.90 10.78
C TYR A 133 11.08 -5.95 10.65
N LEU A 134 12.30 -6.47 10.84
CA LEU A 134 13.52 -5.72 10.57
C LEU A 134 13.95 -5.96 9.11
N LEU A 135 13.63 -5.01 8.24
CA LEU A 135 14.04 -5.03 6.85
C LEU A 135 15.51 -4.60 6.74
N LYS A 136 16.30 -5.39 6.00
CA LYS A 136 17.63 -5.00 5.53
C LYS A 136 17.57 -4.82 4.02
N THR A 137 17.86 -3.61 3.55
CA THR A 137 17.97 -3.33 2.12
C THR A 137 19.24 -3.95 1.55
N ARG A 138 19.35 -4.00 0.23
CA ARG A 138 20.55 -4.55 -0.45
C ARG A 138 21.80 -3.72 -0.19
N GLN A 139 21.63 -2.44 0.08
CA GLN A 139 22.68 -1.47 0.40
C GLN A 139 23.01 -1.48 1.90
N GLY A 140 22.37 -2.35 2.69
CA GLY A 140 22.63 -2.53 4.11
C GLY A 140 21.90 -1.55 5.03
N LYS A 141 21.04 -0.66 4.49
CA LYS A 141 20.17 0.19 5.31
C LYS A 141 19.17 -0.71 6.06
N ARG A 142 18.86 -0.36 7.30
CA ARG A 142 18.00 -1.14 8.21
C ARG A 142 16.74 -0.34 8.54
N TYR A 143 15.59 -0.90 8.19
CA TYR A 143 14.29 -0.30 8.44
C TYR A 143 13.49 -1.14 9.43
N PHE A 144 12.92 -0.49 10.45
CA PHE A 144 11.89 -1.13 11.26
C PHE A 144 10.57 -1.08 10.51
N VAL A 145 9.92 -2.21 10.29
CA VAL A 145 8.61 -2.28 9.65
C VAL A 145 7.58 -2.70 10.70
N THR A 146 6.60 -1.84 10.90
CA THR A 146 5.50 -2.04 11.86
C THR A 146 4.25 -1.38 11.30
N HIS A 147 3.07 -1.87 11.65
CA HIS A 147 1.83 -1.26 11.16
C HIS A 147 1.68 0.18 11.70
N GLY A 148 1.93 0.38 13.00
CA GLY A 148 1.94 1.70 13.65
C GLY A 148 0.86 1.89 14.72
N ASP A 149 -0.08 0.95 14.83
CA ASP A 149 -1.19 0.94 15.78
C ASP A 149 -0.76 0.86 17.25
N ILE A 150 0.46 0.38 17.51
CA ILE A 150 1.05 0.36 18.86
C ILE A 150 1.09 1.75 19.51
N PHE A 151 1.14 2.81 18.70
CA PHE A 151 1.20 4.20 19.17
C PHE A 151 -0.18 4.82 19.46
N ASP A 152 -1.28 4.17 19.08
CA ASP A 152 -2.63 4.68 19.40
C ASP A 152 -2.97 4.58 20.89
N THR A 153 -2.36 3.63 21.59
CA THR A 153 -2.49 3.53 23.05
C THR A 153 -1.83 4.73 23.74
N VAL A 154 -0.83 5.35 23.10
CA VAL A 154 -0.10 6.52 23.60
C VAL A 154 -0.78 7.83 23.17
N THR A 155 -1.47 7.83 22.02
CA THR A 155 -1.93 9.05 21.34
C THR A 155 -3.46 9.14 21.21
N THR A 156 -4.17 8.67 22.23
CA THR A 156 -5.63 8.50 22.19
C THR A 156 -6.35 9.86 22.17
N HIS A 157 -6.99 10.20 21.04
CA HIS A 157 -8.31 10.88 20.91
C HIS A 157 -8.64 11.41 19.49
N MET A 158 -7.76 11.29 18.48
CA MET A 158 -7.93 12.04 17.21
C MET A 158 -8.07 11.21 15.92
N ARG A 159 -8.05 9.87 15.99
CA ARG A 159 -8.11 8.94 14.83
C ARG A 159 -9.15 9.30 13.75
N TRP A 160 -10.36 9.71 14.14
CA TRP A 160 -11.43 10.04 13.19
C TRP A 160 -11.32 11.43 12.55
N LEU A 161 -10.51 12.34 13.12
CA LEU A 161 -10.30 13.68 12.57
C LEU A 161 -9.31 13.69 11.40
N ALA A 162 -8.33 12.78 11.39
CA ALA A 162 -7.32 12.70 10.35
C ALA A 162 -7.92 12.34 8.97
N MET A 163 -8.89 11.41 8.95
CA MET A 163 -9.59 10.99 7.73
C MET A 163 -10.54 12.06 7.14
N LEU A 164 -10.79 13.17 7.83
CA LEU A 164 -11.63 14.27 7.33
C LEU A 164 -10.82 15.37 6.60
N GLY A 165 -9.50 15.18 6.44
CA GLY A 165 -8.57 16.12 5.82
C GLY A 165 -8.90 16.44 4.36
N ASP A 166 -8.88 17.74 4.03
CA ASP A 166 -9.09 18.37 2.71
C ASP A 166 -10.46 18.23 2.02
N VAL A 167 -11.02 17.03 1.91
CA VAL A 167 -12.39 16.85 1.36
C VAL A 167 -13.43 17.49 2.30
N GLY A 168 -13.22 17.34 3.60
CA GLY A 168 -14.02 17.99 4.63
C GLY A 168 -13.92 19.52 4.54
N TYR A 169 -12.74 20.09 4.29
CA TYR A 169 -12.56 21.54 4.19
C TYR A 169 -13.36 22.14 3.02
N THR A 170 -13.27 21.54 1.84
CA THR A 170 -14.00 22.01 0.65
C THR A 170 -15.51 21.83 0.80
N PHE A 171 -15.95 20.69 1.34
CA PHE A 171 -17.36 20.43 1.62
C PHE A 171 -17.92 21.39 2.70
N LEU A 172 -17.17 21.63 3.77
CA LEU A 172 -17.57 22.51 4.87
C LEU A 172 -17.57 23.98 4.46
N LEU A 173 -16.65 24.42 3.59
CA LEU A 173 -16.69 25.75 2.99
C LEU A 173 -17.89 25.93 2.07
N TRP A 174 -18.21 24.91 1.25
CA TRP A 174 -19.43 24.90 0.45
C TRP A 174 -20.68 24.95 1.31
N LEU A 175 -20.75 24.14 2.36
CA LEU A 175 -21.87 24.10 3.30
C LEU A 175 -22.00 25.42 4.07
N ASN A 176 -20.90 26.02 4.49
CA ASN A 176 -20.86 27.34 5.16
C ASN A 176 -21.38 28.44 4.23
N LYS A 177 -21.08 28.38 2.94
CA LYS A 177 -21.60 29.29 1.91
C LYS A 177 -23.11 29.12 1.74
N VAL A 178 -23.60 27.88 1.62
CA VAL A 178 -25.04 27.58 1.49
C VAL A 178 -25.82 27.99 2.75
N TYR A 179 -25.26 27.75 3.93
CA TYR A 179 -25.87 28.08 5.21
C TYR A 179 -25.96 29.60 5.43
N ASN A 180 -24.88 30.34 5.17
CA ASN A 180 -24.89 31.79 5.30
C ASN A 180 -25.79 32.47 4.26
N HIS A 181 -25.89 31.94 3.03
CA HIS A 181 -26.83 32.43 2.03
C HIS A 181 -28.30 32.28 2.48
N ARG A 182 -28.62 31.20 3.20
CA ARG A 182 -29.95 31.02 3.82
C ARG A 182 -30.18 31.95 5.02
N ARG A 183 -29.15 32.21 5.83
CA ARG A 183 -29.20 33.14 6.99
C ARG A 183 -29.42 34.58 6.54
N GLU A 184 -28.72 34.99 5.48
CA GLU A 184 -28.83 36.32 4.88
C GLU A 184 -30.26 36.57 4.37
N ARG A 185 -30.87 35.59 3.69
CA ARG A 185 -32.29 35.63 3.31
C ARG A 185 -33.27 35.69 4.48
N GLN A 186 -32.82 35.34 5.69
CA GLN A 186 -33.60 35.43 6.93
C GLN A 186 -33.23 36.65 7.80
N GLY A 187 -32.39 37.56 7.30
CA GLY A 187 -31.94 38.75 8.05
C GLY A 187 -31.03 38.46 9.25
N LYS A 188 -30.45 37.25 9.32
CA LYS A 188 -29.58 36.82 10.43
C LYS A 188 -28.10 37.12 10.11
N PRO A 189 -27.28 37.48 11.11
CA PRO A 189 -25.87 37.81 10.90
C PRO A 189 -25.03 36.60 10.42
N TYR A 190 -23.89 36.89 9.79
CA TYR A 190 -22.94 35.87 9.34
C TYR A 190 -22.47 34.96 10.48
N PHE A 191 -22.37 33.66 10.22
CA PHE A 191 -21.89 32.65 11.16
C PHE A 191 -20.78 31.83 10.51
N SER A 192 -19.61 31.74 11.16
CA SER A 192 -18.42 31.11 10.58
C SER A 192 -18.28 29.65 11.04
N LEU A 193 -18.78 28.69 10.27
CA LEU A 193 -18.49 27.26 10.49
C LEU A 193 -16.99 26.94 10.36
N SER A 194 -16.22 27.79 9.68
CA SER A 194 -14.78 27.61 9.42
C SER A 194 -13.87 27.70 10.65
N GLN A 195 -14.30 28.30 11.77
CA GLN A 195 -13.44 28.42 12.96
C GLN A 195 -13.30 27.09 13.70
N GLU A 196 -14.42 26.38 13.94
CA GLU A 196 -14.43 25.05 14.56
C GLU A 196 -13.70 24.01 13.68
N VAL A 197 -13.87 24.10 12.37
CA VAL A 197 -13.18 23.23 11.39
C VAL A 197 -11.67 23.52 11.34
N LYS A 198 -11.26 24.78 11.49
CA LYS A 198 -9.83 25.15 11.55
C LYS A 198 -9.12 24.55 12.76
N HIS A 199 -9.80 24.47 13.90
CA HIS A 199 -9.26 23.76 15.07
C HIS A 199 -9.10 22.26 14.79
N ARG A 200 -10.12 21.63 14.19
CA ARG A 200 -10.10 20.21 13.84
C ARG A 200 -8.99 19.85 12.84
N VAL A 201 -8.80 20.64 11.80
CA VAL A 201 -7.73 20.45 10.82
C VAL A 201 -6.35 20.62 11.46
N LYS A 202 -6.16 21.66 12.28
CA LYS A 202 -4.89 21.83 13.01
C LYS A 202 -4.60 20.64 13.92
N SER A 203 -5.61 20.11 14.58
CA SER A 203 -5.45 18.95 15.45
C SER A 203 -5.15 17.67 14.68
N ALA A 204 -5.75 17.46 13.51
CA ALA A 204 -5.42 16.34 12.61
C ALA A 204 -3.98 16.41 12.10
N VAL A 205 -3.53 17.59 11.63
CA VAL A 205 -2.15 17.80 11.18
C VAL A 205 -1.16 17.63 12.34
N SER A 206 -1.51 18.12 13.52
CA SER A 206 -0.71 17.91 14.72
C SER A 206 -0.61 16.43 15.06
N TYR A 207 -1.72 15.67 14.97
CA TYR A 207 -1.71 14.24 15.22
C TYR A 207 -0.77 13.49 14.28
N ILE A 208 -0.85 13.77 12.97
CA ILE A 208 0.07 13.16 11.98
C ILE A 208 1.51 13.50 12.34
N SER A 209 1.82 14.76 12.58
CA SER A 209 3.19 15.17 12.93
C SER A 209 3.71 14.52 14.21
N GLU A 210 2.87 14.37 15.25
CA GLU A 210 3.28 13.69 16.48
C GLU A 210 3.47 12.18 16.25
N PHE A 211 2.59 11.54 15.47
CA PHE A 211 2.73 10.13 15.09
C PHE A 211 4.06 9.86 14.36
N GLU A 212 4.39 10.68 13.36
CA GLU A 212 5.64 10.56 12.62
C GLU A 212 6.86 10.73 13.54
N LYS A 213 6.83 11.72 14.45
CA LYS A 213 7.91 11.95 15.41
C LYS A 213 8.12 10.78 16.37
N GLU A 214 7.06 10.18 16.90
CA GLU A 214 7.20 9.02 17.80
C GLU A 214 7.81 7.81 17.07
N LEU A 215 7.41 7.57 15.82
CA LEU A 215 8.01 6.52 14.99
C LEU A 215 9.47 6.79 14.67
N VAL A 216 9.82 8.03 14.35
CA VAL A 216 11.20 8.46 14.15
C VAL A 216 12.03 8.22 15.42
N ARG A 217 11.54 8.64 16.59
CA ARG A 217 12.22 8.39 17.88
C ARG A 217 12.41 6.91 18.17
N LEU A 218 11.44 6.06 17.81
CA LEU A 218 11.59 4.61 17.93
C LEU A 218 12.74 4.09 17.06
N ALA A 219 12.86 4.55 15.82
CA ALA A 219 13.94 4.16 14.92
C ALA A 219 15.30 4.65 15.43
N GLU A 220 15.38 5.89 15.93
CA GLU A 220 16.58 6.45 16.57
C GLU A 220 17.02 5.62 17.77
N ALA A 221 16.07 5.30 18.67
CA ALA A 221 16.33 4.50 19.86
C ALA A 221 16.79 3.06 19.53
N LYS A 222 16.37 2.52 18.38
CA LYS A 222 16.81 1.22 17.87
C LYS A 222 18.09 1.32 17.00
N HIS A 223 18.64 2.52 16.82
CA HIS A 223 19.80 2.80 15.96
C HIS A 223 19.59 2.28 14.52
N LEU A 224 18.45 2.61 13.92
CA LEU A 224 18.04 2.21 12.58
C LEU A 224 18.10 3.38 11.59
N ASP A 225 18.21 3.06 10.31
CA ASP A 225 18.29 4.04 9.23
C ASP A 225 16.91 4.59 8.86
N GLY A 226 15.84 3.85 9.17
CA GLY A 226 14.49 4.29 8.91
C GLY A 226 13.41 3.44 9.56
N ILE A 227 12.16 3.85 9.33
CA ILE A 227 10.94 3.17 9.77
C ILE A 227 9.91 3.20 8.65
N ILE A 228 9.23 2.07 8.44
CA ILE A 228 8.17 1.90 7.45
C ILE A 228 6.88 1.55 8.19
N CYS A 229 5.83 2.34 7.99
CA CYS A 229 4.52 2.15 8.61
C CYS A 229 3.35 2.24 7.63
N GLY A 230 2.14 2.03 8.15
CA GLY A 230 0.87 2.27 7.48
C GLY A 230 -0.05 3.08 8.40
N HIS A 231 -1.25 2.57 8.66
CA HIS A 231 -2.17 2.92 9.74
C HIS A 231 -2.84 4.31 9.68
N ILE A 232 -2.10 5.37 9.37
CA ILE A 232 -2.65 6.73 9.28
C ILE A 232 -3.12 7.10 7.86
N HIS A 233 -3.00 6.18 6.89
CA HIS A 233 -3.49 6.33 5.51
C HIS A 233 -2.87 7.52 4.75
N GLN A 234 -1.72 8.01 5.22
CA GLN A 234 -1.03 9.15 4.61
C GLN A 234 0.31 8.67 4.07
N ALA A 235 0.38 8.46 2.76
CA ALA A 235 1.63 8.08 2.11
C ALA A 235 2.71 9.14 2.34
N ALA A 236 3.92 8.71 2.70
CA ALA A 236 5.01 9.59 3.07
C ALA A 236 6.38 8.98 2.74
N ASN A 237 7.30 9.84 2.31
CA ASN A 237 8.71 9.55 2.05
C ASN A 237 9.48 10.80 2.48
N VAL A 238 9.87 10.83 3.75
CA VAL A 238 10.36 12.05 4.40
C VAL A 238 11.54 11.72 5.30
N TRP A 239 12.57 12.56 5.24
CA TRP A 239 13.71 12.47 6.14
C TRP A 239 13.53 13.36 7.37
N TYR A 240 13.69 12.77 8.54
CA TYR A 240 13.74 13.45 9.82
C TYR A 240 15.16 13.35 10.37
N GLY A 241 15.97 14.38 10.11
CA GLY A 241 17.41 14.32 10.40
C GLY A 241 18.05 13.17 9.62
N ASN A 242 18.55 12.17 10.34
CA ASN A 242 19.20 10.99 9.74
C ASN A 242 18.27 9.77 9.64
N VAL A 243 17.02 9.88 10.08
CA VAL A 243 16.05 8.77 10.02
C VAL A 243 15.09 8.98 8.86
N HIS A 244 14.95 7.93 8.06
CA HIS A 244 14.02 7.89 6.94
C HIS A 244 12.66 7.38 7.39
N TYR A 245 11.65 8.26 7.39
CA TYR A 245 10.26 7.91 7.66
C TYR A 245 9.51 7.61 6.36
N LEU A 246 8.90 6.43 6.31
CA LEU A 246 8.19 5.92 5.15
C LEU A 246 6.79 5.44 5.57
N ASN A 247 5.76 5.82 4.81
CA ASN A 247 4.40 5.33 4.97
C ASN A 247 3.82 4.91 3.62
N SER A 248 3.26 3.70 3.53
CA SER A 248 2.70 3.17 2.27
C SER A 248 1.37 3.80 1.85
N GLY A 249 0.72 4.56 2.73
CA GLY A 249 -0.65 5.02 2.52
C GLY A 249 -1.62 3.85 2.63
N ASP A 250 -2.60 3.78 1.73
CA ASP A 250 -3.68 2.80 1.82
C ASP A 250 -4.23 2.39 0.44
N TRP A 251 -5.08 1.35 0.42
CA TRP A 251 -5.81 0.92 -0.78
C TRP A 251 -7.32 1.11 -0.64
N VAL A 252 -7.70 2.29 -0.15
CA VAL A 252 -9.06 2.80 0.04
C VAL A 252 -9.22 4.14 -0.67
N GLU A 253 -8.34 5.10 -0.35
CA GLU A 253 -8.29 6.47 -0.82
C GLU A 253 -7.04 6.75 -1.66
N SER A 254 -5.83 6.54 -1.12
CA SER A 254 -4.59 6.95 -1.81
C SER A 254 -4.18 6.01 -2.95
N MET A 255 -4.47 4.70 -2.83
CA MET A 255 -4.06 3.64 -3.76
C MET A 255 -2.56 3.67 -4.03
N THR A 256 -1.76 3.76 -2.97
CA THR A 256 -0.31 3.88 -3.05
C THR A 256 0.42 2.61 -2.62
N ALA A 257 1.63 2.44 -3.13
CA ALA A 257 2.58 1.43 -2.70
C ALA A 257 3.94 2.10 -2.45
N LEU A 258 4.65 1.66 -1.42
CA LEU A 258 6.06 1.96 -1.29
C LEU A 258 6.87 0.95 -2.07
N VAL A 259 7.84 1.42 -2.84
CA VAL A 259 8.73 0.58 -3.62
C VAL A 259 10.18 0.96 -3.36
N GLU A 260 11.01 -0.04 -3.12
CA GLU A 260 12.46 0.09 -3.16
C GLU A 260 12.89 -0.18 -4.60
N ASP A 261 13.78 0.63 -5.17
CA ASP A 261 14.42 0.36 -6.46
C ASP A 261 15.70 -0.47 -6.33
N GLU A 262 16.35 -0.78 -7.45
CA GLU A 262 17.60 -1.55 -7.45
C GLU A 262 18.78 -0.81 -6.83
N GLN A 263 18.70 0.52 -6.72
CA GLN A 263 19.70 1.39 -6.10
C GLN A 263 19.47 1.53 -4.59
N GLY A 264 18.34 1.08 -4.05
CA GLY A 264 18.01 1.13 -2.63
C GLY A 264 17.31 2.40 -2.19
N GLU A 265 16.83 3.15 -3.17
CA GLU A 265 16.05 4.34 -2.94
C GLU A 265 14.57 3.99 -2.92
N TRP A 266 13.84 4.66 -2.03
CA TRP A 266 12.43 4.42 -1.82
C TRP A 266 11.62 5.47 -2.56
N ASP A 267 10.51 5.05 -3.15
CA ASP A 267 9.55 5.93 -3.80
C ASP A 267 8.12 5.47 -3.52
N ILE A 268 7.16 6.38 -3.72
CA ILE A 268 5.74 6.12 -3.59
C ILE A 268 5.15 6.02 -5.00
N VAL A 269 4.59 4.86 -5.32
CA VAL A 269 3.89 4.64 -6.57
C VAL A 269 2.39 4.74 -6.32
N THR A 270 1.74 5.69 -6.99
CA THR A 270 0.27 5.81 -7.02
C THR A 270 -0.30 5.00 -8.17
N TYR A 271 -1.30 4.17 -7.88
CA TYR A 271 -2.02 3.42 -8.89
C TYR A 271 -3.00 4.34 -9.65
N ASN A 272 -2.81 4.45 -10.97
CA ASN A 272 -3.69 5.21 -11.85
C ASN A 272 -4.33 4.29 -12.92
N ASN A 273 -5.67 4.28 -12.98
CA ASN A 273 -6.42 3.47 -13.97
C ASN A 273 -6.08 3.80 -15.43
N ASN A 274 -5.56 5.00 -15.71
CA ASN A 274 -5.22 5.49 -17.05
C ASN A 274 -3.77 5.22 -17.46
N VAL A 275 -2.95 4.68 -16.56
CA VAL A 275 -1.56 4.36 -16.86
C VAL A 275 -1.49 2.84 -17.05
N GLN A 276 -1.68 2.41 -18.30
CA GLN A 276 -0.84 1.32 -18.77
C GLN A 276 0.59 1.74 -18.40
N LEU A 277 1.29 0.93 -17.61
CA LEU A 277 2.69 1.13 -17.27
C LEU A 277 3.51 1.11 -18.56
N TYR A 278 3.42 2.19 -19.33
CA TYR A 278 4.36 2.56 -20.35
C TYR A 278 5.57 3.03 -19.57
N ALA A 279 6.63 2.23 -19.64
CA ALA A 279 7.95 2.78 -19.43
C ALA A 279 8.09 3.93 -20.44
N ASP A 280 8.08 5.16 -19.95
CA ASP A 280 8.47 6.28 -20.79
C ASP A 280 9.94 6.05 -21.18
N ALA A 281 10.09 5.65 -22.43
CA ALA A 281 11.32 5.79 -23.19
C ALA A 281 11.36 7.24 -23.68
N VAL A 282 12.22 8.07 -23.07
CA VAL A 282 13.26 8.90 -23.71
C VAL A 282 14.31 9.22 -22.66
#